data_AF-A0A7W3Y239-F1
#
_entry.id   AF-A0A7W3Y239-F1
#
_cell.length_a   1.000
_cell.length_b   1.000
_cell.length_c   1.000
_cell.angle_alpha   90.00
_cell.angle_beta   90.00
_cell.angle_gamma   90.00
#
_symmetry.space_group_name_H-M   'P 1'
#
loop_
_entity.id
_entity.type
_entity.pdbx_description
1 polymer ?
#
loop_
_entity_poly.entity_id
_entity_poly.type
_entity_poly.pdbx_seq_one_letter_code
_entity_poly.pdbx_strand_id
1 'polypeptide(L)'
;MRRAVSRGRRCSHVLIRVDDLRRAVRDYRELGFEVRYATAEHKAQHAHIWFPEGPIIELLTTPAGARWFKWPMTLIGGRGSGERMVRWSREPEGFVDVALVTGGPDLRADLAELRGVGVPFGRAVPWRRTPPGGEPTRFRFAYPRQDRLPF
;
A
#
# COMPACT_ATOMS: atom_id res chain seq x y z
N MET A 1 -23.01 -22.54 16.28
CA MET A 1 -21.75 -21.78 16.11
C MET A 1 -21.35 -21.83 14.63
N ARG A 2 -21.71 -20.82 13.84
CA ARG A 2 -21.39 -20.80 12.40
C ARG A 2 -19.94 -20.34 12.25
N ARG A 3 -19.04 -21.19 11.75
CA ARG A 3 -17.74 -20.74 11.25
C ARG A 3 -18.04 -19.72 10.14
N ALA A 4 -17.67 -18.46 10.35
CA ALA A 4 -17.59 -17.52 9.26
C ALA A 4 -16.61 -18.12 8.24
N VAL A 5 -17.13 -18.50 7.06
CA VAL A 5 -16.27 -18.78 5.91
C VAL A 5 -15.48 -17.50 5.71
N SER A 6 -14.17 -17.52 5.98
CA SER A 6 -13.32 -16.38 5.72
C SER A 6 -13.51 -16.03 4.25
N ARG A 7 -14.09 -14.86 3.95
CA ARG A 7 -14.05 -14.32 2.59
C ARG A 7 -12.57 -14.25 2.23
N GLY A 8 -12.15 -15.06 1.25
CA GLY A 8 -10.73 -15.23 0.94
C GLY A 8 -10.09 -13.86 0.70
N ARG A 9 -9.05 -13.55 1.48
CA ARG A 9 -8.22 -12.36 1.26
C ARG A 9 -7.16 -12.74 0.24
N ARG A 10 -6.94 -11.90 -0.77
CA ARG A 10 -5.92 -12.13 -1.79
C ARG A 10 -4.83 -11.07 -1.67
N CYS A 11 -3.60 -11.43 -2.03
CA CYS A 11 -2.53 -10.45 -2.15
C CYS A 11 -2.89 -9.47 -3.28
N SER A 12 -2.94 -8.18 -2.96
CA SER A 12 -3.11 -7.12 -3.95
C SER A 12 -1.77 -6.74 -4.54
N HIS A 13 -0.82 -6.42 -3.66
CA HIS A 13 0.52 -6.00 -4.07
C HIS A 13 1.53 -6.20 -2.95
N VAL A 14 2.79 -6.34 -3.36
CA VAL A 14 3.96 -6.29 -2.48
C VAL A 14 4.63 -4.93 -2.64
N LEU A 15 5.12 -4.37 -1.54
CA LEU A 15 5.75 -3.05 -1.53
C LEU A 15 7.26 -3.23 -1.46
N ILE A 16 7.97 -2.63 -2.41
CA ILE A 16 9.42 -2.55 -2.44
C ILE A 16 9.82 -1.09 -2.30
N ARG A 17 10.59 -0.80 -1.25
CA ARG A 17 11.20 0.51 -1.05
C ARG A 17 12.44 0.63 -1.94
N VAL A 18 12.56 1.76 -2.62
CA VAL A 18 13.71 2.11 -3.46
C VAL A 18 14.22 3.51 -3.09
N ASP A 19 15.52 3.74 -3.21
CA ASP A 19 16.13 5.06 -2.96
C ASP A 19 15.75 6.03 -4.09
N ASP A 20 15.93 5.61 -5.35
CA ASP A 20 15.62 6.39 -6.54
C ASP A 20 14.56 5.69 -7.39
N LEU A 21 13.34 6.22 -7.34
CA LEU A 21 12.21 5.68 -8.08
C LEU A 21 12.42 5.71 -9.60
N ARG A 22 13.04 6.76 -10.15
CA ARG A 22 13.23 6.90 -11.61
C ARG A 22 14.26 5.90 -12.10
N ARG A 23 15.35 5.76 -11.35
CA ARG A 23 16.35 4.71 -11.59
C ARG A 23 15.72 3.33 -11.54
N ALA A 24 14.99 2.99 -10.48
CA ALA A 24 14.34 1.69 -10.36
C ALA A 24 13.37 1.41 -11.52
N VAL A 25 12.55 2.39 -11.92
CA VAL A 25 11.64 2.25 -13.06
C VAL A 25 12.39 1.99 -14.36
N ARG A 26 13.50 2.69 -14.60
CA ARG A 26 14.35 2.44 -15.78
C ARG A 26 14.93 1.03 -15.73
N ASP A 27 15.57 0.65 -14.62
CA ASP A 27 16.26 -0.63 -14.47
C ASP A 27 15.29 -1.81 -14.67
N TYR A 28 14.07 -1.77 -14.11
CA TYR A 28 13.06 -2.81 -14.35
C TYR A 28 12.52 -2.82 -15.79
N ARG A 29 12.42 -1.67 -16.46
CA ARG A 29 12.04 -1.62 -17.88
C ARG A 29 13.13 -2.21 -18.78
N GLU A 30 14.39 -1.98 -18.47
CA GLU A 30 15.54 -2.59 -19.17
C GLU A 30 15.56 -4.12 -19.01
N LEU A 31 15.08 -4.64 -17.88
CA LEU A 31 14.84 -6.07 -17.65
C LEU A 31 13.60 -6.61 -18.40
N GLY A 32 12.86 -5.77 -19.10
CA GLY A 32 11.69 -6.16 -19.91
C GLY A 32 10.35 -6.13 -19.18
N PHE A 33 10.30 -5.60 -17.95
CA PHE A 33 9.04 -5.49 -17.22
C PHE A 33 8.19 -4.30 -17.66
N GLU A 34 6.88 -4.47 -17.62
CA GLU A 34 5.94 -3.37 -17.77
C GLU A 34 5.84 -2.56 -16.47
N VAL A 35 6.43 -1.36 -16.47
CA VAL A 35 6.42 -0.47 -15.30
C VAL A 35 5.69 0.83 -15.59
N ARG A 36 4.71 1.18 -14.74
CA ARG A 36 3.89 2.41 -14.88
C ARG A 36 3.93 3.26 -13.61
N TYR A 37 4.24 4.55 -13.75
CA TYR A 37 4.14 5.50 -12.64
C TYR A 37 2.69 5.64 -12.16
N ALA A 38 2.53 5.78 -10.84
CA ALA A 38 1.22 5.91 -10.20
C ALA A 38 0.55 7.27 -10.46
N THR A 39 1.35 8.29 -10.74
CA THR A 39 0.97 9.66 -11.12
C THR A 39 1.95 10.17 -12.19
N ALA A 40 1.86 11.44 -12.59
CA ALA A 40 2.86 12.05 -13.47
C ALA A 40 4.28 11.87 -12.91
N GLU A 41 5.22 11.46 -13.78
CA GLU A 41 6.57 11.04 -13.41
C GLU A 41 7.33 12.05 -12.52
N HIS A 42 7.24 13.34 -12.84
CA HIS A 42 7.91 14.39 -12.07
C HIS A 42 7.37 14.54 -10.63
N LYS A 43 6.18 14.01 -10.33
CA LYS A 43 5.52 14.02 -9.00
C LYS A 43 5.40 12.63 -8.38
N ALA A 44 5.78 11.58 -9.10
CA ALA A 44 5.55 10.22 -8.68
C ALA A 44 6.39 9.89 -7.44
N GLN A 45 5.72 9.31 -6.43
CA GLN A 45 6.36 8.67 -5.28
C GLN A 45 6.23 7.14 -5.36
N HIS A 46 5.44 6.65 -6.32
CA HIS A 46 5.13 5.25 -6.51
C HIS A 46 5.11 4.88 -8.01
N ALA A 47 5.49 3.66 -8.32
CA ALA A 47 5.32 3.03 -9.62
C ALA A 47 4.91 1.57 -9.44
N HIS A 48 4.27 0.98 -10.44
CA HIS A 48 3.84 -0.42 -10.39
C HIS A 48 4.49 -1.21 -11.50
N ILE A 49 4.97 -2.39 -11.14
CA ILE A 49 5.35 -3.44 -12.07
C ILE A 49 4.12 -4.35 -12.24
N TRP A 50 3.64 -4.45 -13.47
CA TRP A 50 2.43 -5.21 -13.80
C TRP A 50 2.77 -6.63 -14.24
N PHE A 51 1.94 -7.57 -13.78
CA PHE A 51 1.93 -8.95 -14.23
C PHE A 51 0.59 -9.25 -14.89
N PRO A 52 0.52 -10.15 -15.89
CA PRO A 52 -0.75 -10.55 -16.48
C PRO A 52 -1.72 -11.15 -15.45
N GLU A 53 -1.17 -11.87 -14.47
CA GLU A 53 -1.92 -12.51 -13.41
C GLU A 53 -1.21 -12.34 -12.06
N GLY A 54 -2.00 -12.30 -10.98
CA GLY A 54 -1.48 -12.25 -9.62
C GLY A 54 -1.27 -10.84 -9.06
N PRO A 55 -0.53 -10.71 -7.94
CA PRO A 55 -0.26 -9.43 -7.30
C PRO A 55 0.73 -8.60 -8.10
N ILE A 56 0.59 -7.27 -8.04
CA ILE A 56 1.57 -6.34 -8.61
C ILE A 56 2.72 -6.08 -7.62
N ILE A 57 3.84 -5.58 -8.11
CA ILE A 57 4.89 -4.99 -7.26
C ILE A 57 4.71 -3.48 -7.28
N GLU A 58 4.58 -2.86 -6.11
CA GLU A 58 4.59 -1.42 -5.94
C GLU A 58 5.99 -0.98 -5.49
N LEU A 59 6.66 -0.24 -6.37
CA LEU A 59 7.89 0.49 -6.05
C LEU A 59 7.50 1.79 -5.37
N LEU A 60 8.07 2.08 -4.20
CA LEU A 60 7.86 3.34 -3.50
C LEU A 60 9.18 3.96 -3.07
N THR A 61 9.28 5.27 -3.21
CA THR A 61 10.36 6.04 -2.59
C THR A 61 9.78 6.85 -1.43
N THR A 62 10.57 7.01 -0.37
CA THR A 62 10.20 7.86 0.76
C THR A 62 10.97 9.16 0.67
N PRO A 63 10.30 10.34 0.69
CA PRO A 63 11.01 11.61 0.62
C PRO A 63 11.98 11.78 1.80
N ALA A 64 13.06 12.54 1.56
CA ALA A 64 13.94 12.98 2.63
C ALA A 64 13.11 13.68 3.71
N GLY A 65 13.19 13.19 4.96
CA GLY A 65 12.37 13.69 6.06
C GLY A 65 11.04 12.97 6.29
N ALA A 66 10.85 11.74 5.80
CA ALA A 66 9.69 10.87 6.05
C ALA A 66 9.17 10.85 7.50
N ARG A 67 10.05 11.02 8.52
CA ARG A 67 9.66 11.16 9.94
C ARG A 67 8.68 12.31 10.19
N TRP A 68 8.77 13.41 9.44
CA TRP A 68 7.85 14.54 9.54
C TRP A 68 6.45 14.22 9.02
N PHE A 69 6.32 13.25 8.11
CA PHE A 69 5.05 12.78 7.56
C PHE A 69 4.31 11.79 8.49
N LYS A 70 4.95 11.33 9.59
CA LYS A 70 4.32 10.45 10.60
C LYS A 70 3.00 11.01 11.11
N TRP A 71 3.00 12.27 11.54
CA TRP A 71 1.84 12.90 12.17
C TRP A 71 0.69 13.16 11.19
N PRO A 72 0.92 13.72 9.99
CA PRO A 72 -0.09 13.81 8.94
C PRO A 72 -0.72 12.45 8.60
N MET A 73 0.10 11.41 8.45
CA MET A 73 -0.40 10.07 8.09
C MET A 73 -1.17 9.42 9.24
N THR A 74 -0.76 9.63 10.48
CA THR A 74 -1.51 9.18 11.67
C THR A 74 -2.86 9.89 11.79
N LEU A 75 -2.92 11.18 11.42
CA LEU A 75 -4.17 11.93 11.44
C LEU A 75 -5.16 11.41 10.37
N ILE A 76 -4.67 11.15 9.16
CA ILE A 76 -5.47 10.64 8.03
C ILE A 76 -5.89 9.18 8.25
N GLY A 77 -4.91 8.30 8.50
CA GLY A 77 -5.11 6.85 8.58
C GLY A 77 -5.43 6.31 9.97
N GLY A 78 -5.31 7.11 11.02
CA GLY A 78 -5.42 6.65 12.41
C GLY A 78 -4.14 6.01 12.95
N ARG A 79 -4.21 5.47 14.17
CA ARG A 79 -3.08 4.76 14.80
C ARG A 79 -2.63 3.57 13.93
N GLY A 80 -1.32 3.38 13.79
CA GLY A 80 -0.69 2.35 12.96
C GLY A 80 -0.11 2.85 11.64
N SER A 81 -0.76 3.82 10.98
CA SER A 81 -0.30 4.32 9.68
C SER A 81 1.03 5.05 9.77
N GLY A 82 1.20 5.95 10.75
CA GLY A 82 2.43 6.73 10.89
C GLY A 82 3.65 5.90 11.30
N GLU A 83 3.47 4.91 12.18
CA GLU A 83 4.54 3.99 12.58
C GLU A 83 5.03 3.18 11.38
N ARG A 84 4.10 2.69 10.56
CA ARG A 84 4.41 2.00 9.31
C ARG A 84 5.20 2.86 8.33
N MET A 85 4.80 4.12 8.11
CA MET A 85 5.55 5.02 7.22
C MET A 85 6.97 5.28 7.73
N VAL A 86 7.14 5.46 9.04
CA VAL A 86 8.47 5.64 9.65
C VAL A 86 9.32 4.38 9.47
N ARG A 87 8.72 3.19 9.62
CA ARG A 87 9.40 1.92 9.35
C ARG A 87 9.86 1.87 7.90
N TRP A 88 8.95 2.02 6.94
CA TRP A 88 9.29 1.99 5.51
C TRP A 88 10.43 2.93 5.15
N SER A 89 10.48 4.13 5.74
CA SER A 89 11.55 5.10 5.46
C SER A 89 12.92 4.77 6.04
N ARG A 90 12.99 3.84 6.99
CA ARG A 90 14.23 3.42 7.66
C ARG A 90 14.79 2.12 7.12
N GLU A 91 13.96 1.34 6.42
CA GLU A 91 14.41 0.11 5.79
C GLU A 91 15.36 0.44 4.63
N PRO A 92 16.38 -0.39 4.39
CA PRO A 92 17.16 -0.33 3.15
C PRO A 92 16.27 -0.60 1.93
N GLU A 93 16.81 -0.45 0.72
CA GLU A 93 16.08 -0.92 -0.46
C GLU A 93 15.66 -2.39 -0.31
N GLY A 94 14.44 -2.70 -0.74
CA GLY A 94 13.90 -4.05 -0.66
C GLY A 94 12.46 -4.12 -0.19
N PHE A 95 12.02 -5.34 0.12
CA PHE A 95 10.66 -5.63 0.56
C PHE A 95 10.33 -4.94 1.89
N VAL A 96 9.20 -4.22 1.93
CA VAL A 96 8.76 -3.52 3.14
C VAL A 96 7.35 -3.85 3.59
N ASP A 97 6.48 -4.36 2.70
CA ASP A 97 5.10 -4.66 3.06
C ASP A 97 4.29 -5.49 2.05
N VAL A 98 3.08 -5.89 2.48
CA VAL A 98 2.06 -6.51 1.63
C VAL A 98 0.70 -5.87 1.90
N ALA A 99 -0.03 -5.58 0.83
CA ALA A 99 -1.42 -5.19 0.88
C ALA A 99 -2.34 -6.36 0.51
N LEU A 100 -3.44 -6.51 1.24
CA LEU A 100 -4.45 -7.53 0.99
C LEU A 100 -5.74 -6.87 0.47
N VAL A 101 -6.34 -7.48 -0.55
CA VAL A 101 -7.69 -7.12 -0.98
C VAL A 101 -8.71 -7.95 -0.20
N THR A 102 -9.73 -7.29 0.34
CA THR A 102 -10.87 -7.95 0.97
C THR A 102 -11.92 -8.34 -0.07
N GLY A 103 -12.75 -9.32 0.25
CA GLY A 103 -13.68 -9.91 -0.71
C GLY A 103 -14.89 -9.04 -1.07
N GLY A 104 -15.04 -7.85 -0.49
CA GLY A 104 -16.20 -6.99 -0.74
C GLY A 104 -15.88 -5.49 -0.67
N PRO A 105 -16.77 -4.63 -1.20
CA PRO A 105 -16.54 -3.19 -1.26
C PRO A 105 -16.65 -2.49 0.11
N ASP A 106 -17.24 -3.15 1.11
CA ASP A 106 -17.38 -2.60 2.46
C ASP A 106 -16.25 -3.03 3.39
N LEU A 107 -15.18 -2.24 3.38
CA LEU A 107 -14.06 -2.41 4.30
C LEU A 107 -14.49 -2.30 5.78
N ARG A 108 -15.61 -1.66 6.13
CA ARG A 108 -15.99 -1.47 7.55
C ARG A 108 -16.35 -2.78 8.23
N ALA A 109 -17.08 -3.66 7.53
CA ALA A 109 -17.46 -4.98 8.03
C ALA A 109 -16.21 -5.84 8.28
N ASP A 110 -15.27 -5.87 7.32
CA ASP A 110 -14.01 -6.61 7.46
C ASP A 110 -13.18 -6.11 8.65
N LEU A 111 -13.09 -4.78 8.82
CA LEU A 111 -12.37 -4.19 9.95
C LEU A 111 -13.07 -4.43 11.29
N ALA A 112 -14.41 -4.55 11.32
CA ALA A 112 -15.15 -4.89 12.53
C ALA A 112 -14.91 -6.35 12.94
N GLU A 113 -14.90 -7.27 11.98
CA GLU A 113 -14.56 -8.68 12.20
C GLU A 113 -13.14 -8.81 12.76
N LEU A 114 -12.15 -8.17 12.11
CA LEU A 114 -10.75 -8.20 12.55
C LEU A 114 -10.56 -7.61 13.95
N ARG A 115 -11.27 -6.54 14.29
CA ARG A 115 -11.29 -6.00 15.66
C ARG A 115 -11.89 -6.99 16.66
N GLY A 116 -12.94 -7.70 16.28
CA GLY A 116 -13.59 -8.71 17.12
C GLY A 116 -12.69 -9.88 17.51
N VAL A 117 -11.68 -10.18 16.68
CA VAL A 117 -10.65 -11.20 16.96
C VAL A 117 -9.32 -10.62 17.48
N GLY A 118 -9.32 -9.36 17.92
CA GLY A 118 -8.17 -8.75 18.59
C GLY A 118 -7.11 -8.14 17.65
N VAL A 119 -7.42 -7.94 16.36
CA VAL A 119 -6.54 -7.22 15.43
C VAL A 119 -7.05 -5.78 15.24
N PRO A 120 -6.53 -4.81 16.00
CA PRO A 120 -6.99 -3.43 15.89
C PRO A 120 -6.46 -2.77 14.61
N PHE A 121 -7.32 -2.00 13.95
CA PHE A 121 -6.98 -1.20 12.77
C PHE A 121 -7.20 0.31 13.02
N GLY A 122 -6.57 1.10 12.16
CA GLY A 122 -6.85 2.52 11.95
C GLY A 122 -8.19 2.75 11.22
N ARG A 123 -8.34 3.95 10.66
CA ARG A 123 -9.54 4.34 9.91
C ARG A 123 -9.46 3.80 8.49
N ALA A 124 -10.62 3.54 7.90
CA ALA A 124 -10.73 3.34 6.46
C ALA A 124 -10.54 4.68 5.75
N VAL A 125 -9.47 4.81 4.97
CA VAL A 125 -9.10 6.01 4.23
C VAL A 125 -9.63 5.91 2.80
N PRO A 126 -10.51 6.81 2.35
CA PRO A 126 -10.84 6.92 0.94
C PRO A 126 -9.67 7.52 0.18
N TRP A 127 -9.34 6.94 -0.97
CA TRP A 127 -8.27 7.43 -1.83
C TRP A 127 -8.72 7.50 -3.27
N ARG A 128 -8.15 8.47 -3.99
CA ARG A 128 -8.32 8.65 -5.42
C ARG A 128 -6.95 8.88 -6.04
N ARG A 129 -6.66 8.14 -7.10
CA ARG A 129 -5.42 8.27 -7.86
C ARG A 129 -5.76 8.39 -9.35
N THR A 130 -5.10 9.31 -10.03
CA THR A 130 -5.22 9.46 -11.49
C THR A 130 -3.86 9.11 -12.12
N PRO A 131 -3.74 7.97 -12.81
CA PRO A 131 -2.52 7.64 -13.54
C PRO A 131 -2.34 8.58 -14.75
N PRO A 132 -1.11 8.74 -15.28
CA PRO A 132 -0.89 9.52 -16.49
C PRO A 132 -1.71 8.99 -17.67
N GLY A 133 -2.56 9.83 -18.25
CA GLY A 133 -3.37 9.48 -19.43
C GLY A 133 -4.45 8.40 -19.19
N GLY A 134 -4.74 8.04 -17.94
CA GLY A 134 -5.71 7.00 -17.61
C GLY A 134 -6.82 7.46 -16.68
N GLU A 135 -7.80 6.57 -16.49
CA GLU A 135 -8.98 6.86 -15.70
C GLU A 135 -8.70 6.94 -14.19
N PRO A 136 -9.36 7.85 -13.45
CA PRO A 136 -9.23 7.94 -12.00
C PRO A 136 -9.68 6.65 -11.31
N THR A 137 -8.79 6.05 -10.52
CA THR A 137 -9.11 4.91 -9.66
C THR A 137 -9.50 5.39 -8.26
N ARG A 138 -10.58 4.83 -7.70
CA ARG A 138 -11.01 5.08 -6.32
C ARG A 138 -10.94 3.78 -5.52
N PHE A 139 -10.38 3.85 -4.33
CA PHE A 139 -10.32 2.71 -3.43
C PHE A 139 -10.33 3.16 -1.97
N ARG A 140 -10.45 2.19 -1.07
CA ARG A 140 -10.31 2.41 0.37
C ARG A 140 -9.27 1.45 0.91
N PHE A 141 -8.47 1.91 1.87
CA PHE A 141 -7.52 1.08 2.57
C PHE A 141 -7.53 1.42 4.06
N ALA A 142 -6.98 0.56 4.89
CA ALA A 142 -6.76 0.81 6.31
C ALA A 142 -5.47 0.12 6.74
N TYR A 143 -4.83 0.60 7.79
CA TYR A 143 -3.63 -0.02 8.33
C TYR A 143 -3.94 -0.69 9.68
N PRO A 144 -3.42 -1.91 9.95
CA PRO A 144 -3.45 -2.46 11.29
C PRO A 144 -2.57 -1.61 12.20
N ARG A 145 -2.90 -1.55 13.50
CA ARG A 145 -2.08 -0.83 14.48
C ARG A 145 -0.73 -1.49 14.69
N GLN A 146 -0.64 -2.80 14.43
CA GLN A 146 0.63 -3.51 14.39
C GLN A 146 1.24 -3.35 12.99
N ASP A 147 2.39 -2.68 12.92
CA ASP A 147 3.03 -2.28 11.66
C ASP A 147 3.71 -3.43 10.89
N ARG A 148 3.77 -4.63 11.48
CA ARG A 148 4.31 -5.86 10.89
C ARG A 148 3.25 -6.75 10.22
N LEU A 149 1.96 -6.48 10.44
CA LEU A 149 0.89 -7.22 9.75
C LEU A 149 0.67 -6.65 8.34
N PRO A 150 0.25 -7.48 7.36
CA PRO A 150 -0.26 -6.97 6.08
C PRO A 150 -1.43 -6.01 6.30
N PHE A 151 -1.62 -5.07 5.38
CA PHE A 151 -2.66 -4.04 5.49
C PHE A 151 -3.81 -4.21 4.51
#